data_AF-A0A959WSH8-F1
#
_entry.id   AF-A0A959WSH8-F1
#
_cell.length_a   1.000
_cell.length_b   1.000
_cell.length_c   1.000
_cell.angle_alpha   90.00
_cell.angle_beta   90.00
_cell.angle_gamma   90.00
#
_symmetry.space_group_name_H-M   'P 1'
#
loop_
_entity.id
_entity.type
_entity.pdbx_description
1 polymer ?
#
loop_
_entity_poly.entity_id
_entity_poly.type
_entity_poly.pdbx_seq_one_letter_code
_entity_poly.pdbx_strand_id
1 'polypeptide(L)' 'MQTPLWLDPVFDAAGMSGIDRWAIEERGVPGLQLMEAAGGALARETEVAAASGPIRIVCGKGNNG' A
#
# COMPACT_ATOMS: atom_id res chain seq x y z
N MET A 1 -12.78 16.62 -10.72
CA MET A 1 -13.39 17.44 -9.63
C MET A 1 -12.25 17.95 -8.76
N GLN A 2 -12.26 19.23 -8.39
CA GLN A 2 -11.20 19.82 -7.57
C GLN A 2 -11.51 19.56 -6.10
N THR A 3 -10.62 18.88 -5.39
CA THR A 3 -10.74 18.59 -3.95
C THR A 3 -10.60 19.90 -3.16
N PRO A 4 -11.31 20.10 -2.05
CA PRO A 4 -11.12 21.27 -1.19
C PRO A 4 -9.66 21.45 -0.77
N LEU A 5 -9.21 22.70 -0.64
CA LEU A 5 -7.79 23.05 -0.39
C LEU A 5 -7.23 22.53 0.96
N TRP A 6 -8.09 22.05 1.86
CA TRP A 6 -7.69 21.50 3.17
C TRP A 6 -7.61 19.97 3.17
N LEU A 7 -7.82 19.31 2.03
CA LEU A 7 -7.72 17.86 1.87
C LEU A 7 -6.59 17.51 0.92
N ASP A 8 -5.80 16.51 1.32
CA ASP A 8 -4.86 15.87 0.41
C ASP A 8 -5.63 14.91 -0.52
N PRO A 9 -5.47 15.04 -1.85
CA PRO A 9 -6.11 14.14 -2.79
C PRO A 9 -5.50 12.74 -2.67
N VAL A 10 -6.36 11.72 -2.61
CA VAL A 10 -5.97 10.31 -2.68
C VAL A 10 -6.50 9.68 -3.95
N PHE A 11 -5.78 8.67 -4.45
CA PHE A 11 -6.21 7.92 -5.61
C PHE A 11 -7.38 7.00 -5.26
N ASP A 12 -8.28 6.81 -6.21
CA ASP A 12 -9.21 5.69 -6.17
C ASP A 12 -8.48 4.38 -6.50
N ALA A 13 -9.20 3.26 -6.48
CA ALA A 13 -8.61 1.95 -6.73
C ALA A 13 -7.95 1.85 -8.13
N ALA A 14 -8.59 2.43 -9.15
CA ALA A 14 -8.06 2.42 -10.51
C ALA A 14 -6.79 3.28 -10.62
N GLY A 15 -6.77 4.43 -9.96
CA GLY A 15 -5.61 5.31 -9.85
C GLY A 15 -4.45 4.63 -9.13
N MET A 16 -4.70 3.94 -8.02
CA MET A 16 -3.65 3.23 -7.29
C MET A 16 -3.04 2.11 -8.14
N SER A 17 -3.87 1.30 -8.80
CA SER A 17 -3.38 0.29 -9.76
C SER A 17 -2.61 0.90 -10.94
N GLY A 18 -3.00 2.12 -11.37
CA GLY A 18 -2.28 2.87 -12.39
C GLY A 18 -0.88 3.29 -11.95
N ILE A 19 -0.71 3.67 -10.69
CA ILE A 19 0.58 4.07 -10.12
C ILE A 19 1.51 2.88 -9.98
N ASP A 20 1.00 1.74 -9.50
CA ASP A 20 1.80 0.51 -9.41
C ASP A 20 2.34 0.13 -10.80
N ARG A 21 1.48 0.19 -11.83
CA ARG A 21 1.87 -0.06 -13.21
C ARG A 21 2.91 0.95 -13.70
N TRP A 22 2.71 2.23 -13.47
CA TRP A 22 3.67 3.28 -13.82
C TRP A 22 5.04 3.05 -13.16
N ALA A 23 5.05 2.72 -11.87
CA ALA A 23 6.28 2.43 -11.13
C ALA A 23 7.03 1.22 -11.71
N ILE A 24 6.30 0.17 -12.10
CA ILE A 24 6.89 -1.04 -12.65
C ILE A 24 7.37 -0.83 -14.09
N GLU A 25 6.48 -0.38 -14.96
CA GLU A 25 6.69 -0.36 -16.41
C GLU A 25 7.53 0.85 -16.85
N GLU A 26 7.30 2.03 -16.26
CA GLU A 26 7.97 3.26 -16.68
C GLU A 26 9.17 3.62 -15.80
N ARG A 27 9.11 3.31 -14.50
CA ARG A 27 10.20 3.60 -13.56
C ARG A 27 11.12 2.41 -13.29
N GLY A 28 10.77 1.22 -13.80
CA GLY A 28 11.57 0.01 -13.67
C GLY A 28 11.67 -0.51 -12.23
N VAL A 29 10.77 -0.09 -11.34
CA VAL A 29 10.75 -0.58 -9.95
C VAL A 29 10.16 -2.00 -9.95
N PRO A 30 10.91 -3.02 -9.50
CA PRO A 30 10.36 -4.37 -9.46
C PRO A 30 9.13 -4.45 -8.56
N GLY A 31 8.05 -5.09 -9.02
CA GLY A 31 6.81 -5.22 -8.24
C GLY A 31 7.02 -5.87 -6.87
N LEU A 32 7.98 -6.80 -6.75
CA LEU A 32 8.35 -7.39 -5.46
C LEU A 32 8.91 -6.36 -4.46
N GLN A 33 9.65 -5.35 -4.93
CA GLN A 33 10.14 -4.27 -4.05
C GLN A 33 8.99 -3.38 -3.58
N LEU A 34 7.98 -3.14 -4.42
CA LEU A 34 6.76 -2.45 -4.01
C LEU A 34 6.03 -3.22 -2.91
N MET A 35 5.87 -4.54 -3.07
CA MET A 35 5.25 -5.41 -2.07
C MET A 35 6.05 -5.43 -0.76
N GLU A 36 7.38 -5.54 -0.83
CA GLU A 36 8.24 -5.53 0.36
C GLU A 36 8.12 -4.20 1.14
N ALA A 37 8.11 -3.08 0.42
CA ALA A 37 7.90 -1.77 1.03
C ALA A 37 6.52 -1.65 1.70
N ALA A 38 5.47 -2.13 1.04
CA ALA A 38 4.11 -2.13 1.56
C ALA A 38 3.97 -3.01 2.82
N GLY A 39 4.50 -4.24 2.77
CA GLY A 39 4.48 -5.17 3.90
C GLY A 39 5.28 -4.64 5.10
N GLY A 40 6.46 -4.08 4.85
CA GLY A 40 7.28 -3.47 5.91
C GLY A 40 6.62 -2.25 6.55
N ALA A 41 5.93 -1.42 5.78
CA ALA A 41 5.15 -0.31 6.33
C ALA A 41 3.98 -0.84 7.19
N LEU A 42 3.22 -1.81 6.69
CA LEU A 42 2.13 -2.42 7.45
C LEU A 42 2.62 -3.06 8.76
N ALA A 43 3.75 -3.75 8.73
CA ALA A 43 4.33 -4.37 9.92
C ALA A 43 4.67 -3.34 11.01
N ARG A 44 5.29 -2.22 10.64
CA ARG A 44 5.61 -1.12 11.58
C ARG A 44 4.36 -0.51 12.20
N GLU A 45 3.35 -0.21 11.40
CA GLU A 45 2.09 0.35 11.91
C GLU A 45 1.32 -0.68 12.77
N THR A 46 1.38 -1.95 12.40
CA THR A 46 0.75 -3.04 13.18
C THR A 46 1.43 -3.22 14.53
N GLU A 47 2.76 -3.12 14.61
CA GLU A 47 3.51 -3.19 15.86
C GLU A 47 3.07 -2.09 16.84
N VAL A 48 2.92 -0.85 16.34
CA VAL A 48 2.41 0.28 17.13
C VAL A 48 0.96 0.04 17.57
N ALA A 49 0.10 -0.43 16.66
CA ALA A 49 -1.32 -0.61 16.95
C ALA A 49 -1.61 -1.80 17.88
N ALA A 50 -0.85 -2.89 17.75
CA ALA A 50 -1.05 -4.11 18.54
C ALA A 50 -0.43 -4.01 19.94
N ALA A 51 0.55 -3.11 20.15
CA ALA A 51 1.36 -3.05 21.37
C ALA A 51 1.92 -4.45 21.73
N SER A 52 1.53 -5.02 22.87
CA SER A 52 1.92 -6.38 23.28
C SER A 52 0.87 -7.45 23.00
N GLY A 53 -0.19 -7.12 22.25
CA GLY A 53 -1.27 -8.03 21.89
C GLY A 53 -0.90 -9.01 20.77
N PRO A 54 -1.62 -10.14 20.65
CA PRO A 54 -1.37 -11.10 19.58
C PRO A 54 -1.76 -10.54 18.20
N ILE A 55 -0.96 -10.86 17.18
CA ILE A 55 -1.22 -10.52 15.77
C ILE A 55 -1.70 -11.75 15.02
N ARG A 56 -2.76 -11.59 14.21
CA ARG A 56 -3.25 -12.63 13.28
C ARG A 56 -3.24 -12.08 11.87
N ILE A 57 -2.59 -12.81 10.96
CA ILE A 57 -2.49 -12.47 9.54
C ILE A 57 -3.43 -13.39 8.75
N VAL A 58 -4.24 -12.81 7.86
CA VAL A 58 -5.16 -13.54 6.97
C VAL A 58 -4.88 -13.11 5.54
N CYS A 59 -4.24 -13.99 4.76
CA CYS A 59 -3.84 -13.71 3.39
C CYS A 59 -4.91 -14.16 2.40
N GLY A 60 -5.32 -13.24 1.52
CA GLY A 60 -6.11 -13.58 0.33
C GLY A 60 -5.23 -14.09 -0.81
N LYS A 61 -5.84 -14.43 -1.95
CA LYS A 61 -5.12 -14.93 -3.15
C LYS A 61 -4.53 -13.83 -4.06
N GLY A 62 -4.72 -12.56 -3.73
CA GLY A 62 -4.34 -11.42 -4.57
C GLY A 62 -3.18 -10.64 -3.97
N ASN A 63 -2.75 -9.56 -4.62
CA ASN A 63 -1.55 -8.80 -4.23
C ASN A 63 -1.59 -8.16 -2.82
N ASN A 64 -2.78 -8.09 -2.19
CA ASN A 64 -2.93 -7.63 -0.81
C ASN A 64 -2.63 -8.72 0.23
N GLY A 65 -2.75 -9.99 -0.16
CA GLY A 65 -2.57 -11.14 0.73
C GLY A 65 -1.16 -11.67 0.64
#